data_AF-A0A484DJX9-F1
#
_entry.id   AF-A0A484DJX9-F1
#
_cell.length_a   1.000
_cell.length_b   1.000
_cell.length_c   1.000
_cell.angle_alpha   90.00
_cell.angle_beta   90.00
_cell.angle_gamma   90.00
#
_symmetry.space_group_name_H-M   'P 1'
#
loop_
_entity.id
_entity.type
_entity.pdbx_description
1 polymer ?
#
loop_
_entity_poly.entity_id
_entity_poly.type
_entity_poly.pdbx_seq_one_letter_code
_entity_poly.pdbx_strand_id
1 'polypeptide(L)'
;MMETIFPLRRQTIVMSCPPVNDLMDLWPALKIESELYAEFQRITTQNLPNTCYAELDRHLPLMMTLFRQKAPITGKTADALAEI
;
A
#
# COMPACT_ATOMS: atom_id res chain seq x y z
N MET A 1 20.98 -6.58 -20.43
CA MET A 1 19.96 -5.69 -21.05
C MET A 1 18.72 -5.53 -20.15
N MET A 2 18.92 -5.26 -18.86
CA MET A 2 17.84 -4.95 -17.89
C MET A 2 18.25 -3.79 -16.96
N GLU A 3 19.56 -3.63 -16.70
CA GLU A 3 20.09 -2.56 -15.87
C GLU A 3 19.82 -1.15 -16.41
N THR A 4 19.67 -0.97 -17.73
CA THR A 4 19.33 0.32 -18.35
C THR A 4 17.87 0.72 -18.20
N ILE A 5 16.98 -0.20 -17.79
CA ILE A 5 15.54 0.05 -17.67
C ILE A 5 15.21 0.62 -16.28
N PHE A 6 15.88 0.18 -15.22
CA PHE A 6 15.54 0.60 -13.85
C PHE A 6 15.75 2.09 -13.55
N PRO A 7 16.88 2.73 -13.95
CA PRO A 7 17.05 4.17 -13.77
C PRO A 7 15.96 4.97 -14.49
N LEU A 8 15.55 4.53 -15.69
CA LEU A 8 14.46 5.14 -16.43
C LEU A 8 13.12 4.97 -15.73
N ARG A 9 12.82 3.78 -15.18
CA ARG A 9 11.59 3.55 -14.40
C ARG A 9 11.51 4.42 -13.16
N ARG A 10 12.61 4.49 -12.39
CA ARG A 10 12.69 5.39 -11.24
C ARG A 10 12.49 6.85 -11.66
N GLN A 11 13.11 7.28 -12.76
CA GLN A 11 12.92 8.63 -13.28
C GLN A 11 11.45 8.88 -13.63
N THR A 12 10.77 7.96 -14.30
CA THR A 12 9.33 8.06 -14.60
C THR A 12 8.50 8.16 -13.32
N ILE A 13 8.67 7.25 -12.36
CA ILE A 13 7.88 7.31 -11.10
C ILE A 13 8.11 8.62 -10.35
N VAL A 14 9.38 8.99 -10.16
CA VAL A 14 9.75 10.13 -9.30
C VAL A 14 9.43 11.46 -9.97
N MET A 15 9.61 11.57 -11.29
CA MET A 15 9.44 12.84 -12.00
C MET A 15 8.04 13.05 -12.55
N SER A 16 7.38 11.99 -13.06
CA SER A 16 6.07 12.13 -13.70
C SER A 16 4.90 11.64 -12.85
N CYS A 17 5.15 10.93 -11.74
CA CYS A 17 4.14 10.41 -10.81
C CYS A 17 2.85 9.94 -11.53
N PRO A 18 2.97 8.99 -12.48
CA PRO A 18 1.84 8.62 -13.31
C PRO A 18 0.75 7.92 -12.46
N PRO A 19 -0.52 7.94 -12.91
CA PRO A 19 -1.57 7.14 -12.31
C PRO A 19 -1.17 5.65 -12.22
N VAL A 20 -1.67 4.96 -11.19
CA VAL A 20 -1.35 3.55 -10.96
C VAL A 20 -1.76 2.67 -12.13
N ASN A 21 -2.88 2.98 -12.80
CA ASN A 21 -3.34 2.22 -13.97
C ASN A 21 -2.33 2.30 -15.12
N ASP A 22 -1.86 3.50 -15.44
CA ASP A 22 -0.86 3.73 -16.49
C ASP A 22 0.46 3.02 -16.16
N LEU A 23 0.85 3.01 -14.88
CA LEU A 23 2.02 2.28 -14.40
C LEU A 23 1.90 0.76 -14.61
N MET A 24 0.71 0.21 -14.31
CA MET A 24 0.40 -1.21 -14.47
C MET A 24 0.37 -1.66 -15.94
N ASP A 25 0.00 -0.76 -16.85
CA ASP A 25 0.01 -1.03 -18.30
C ASP A 25 1.42 -0.92 -18.87
N LEU A 26 2.20 0.08 -18.44
CA LEU A 26 3.59 0.25 -18.84
C LEU A 26 4.48 -0.89 -18.32
N TRP A 27 4.29 -1.32 -17.07
CA TRP A 27 5.06 -2.38 -16.43
C TRP A 27 4.16 -3.48 -15.89
N PRO A 28 3.71 -4.40 -16.76
CA PRO A 28 2.83 -5.51 -16.39
C PRO A 28 3.40 -6.40 -15.27
N ALA A 29 4.73 -6.45 -15.12
CA ALA A 29 5.40 -7.18 -14.05
C ALA A 29 4.99 -6.70 -12.65
N LEU A 30 4.62 -5.42 -12.46
CA LEU A 30 4.14 -4.92 -11.17
C LEU A 30 2.82 -5.53 -10.70
N LYS A 31 2.11 -6.25 -11.58
CA LYS A 31 0.94 -7.07 -11.21
C LYS A 31 1.35 -8.31 -10.41
N ILE A 32 2.63 -8.69 -10.45
CA ILE A 32 3.19 -9.76 -9.65
C ILE A 32 3.71 -9.17 -8.34
N GLU A 33 3.22 -9.69 -7.22
CA GLU A 33 3.49 -9.16 -5.88
C GLU A 33 5.00 -9.07 -5.55
N SER A 34 5.77 -10.11 -5.88
CA SER A 34 7.22 -10.13 -5.64
C SER A 34 7.97 -9.05 -6.43
N GLU A 35 7.54 -8.77 -7.66
CA GLU A 35 8.13 -7.72 -8.51
C GLU A 35 7.78 -6.33 -7.99
N LEU A 36 6.54 -6.14 -7.52
CA LEU A 36 6.12 -4.91 -6.86
C LEU A 36 6.96 -4.63 -5.61
N TYR A 37 7.18 -5.65 -4.77
CA TYR A 37 8.00 -5.53 -3.56
C TYR A 37 9.45 -5.19 -3.90
N ALA A 38 10.03 -5.87 -4.89
CA ALA A 38 11.38 -5.60 -5.34
C ALA A 38 11.52 -4.16 -5.89
N GLU A 39 10.57 -3.71 -6.71
CA GLU A 39 10.61 -2.36 -7.30
C GLU A 39 10.42 -1.27 -6.22
N PHE A 40 9.47 -1.46 -5.30
CA PHE A 40 9.27 -0.55 -4.18
C PHE A 40 10.54 -0.42 -3.34
N GLN A 41 11.16 -1.55 -2.98
CA GLN A 41 12.39 -1.55 -2.19
C GLN A 41 13.55 -0.91 -2.94
N ARG A 42 13.67 -1.11 -4.26
CA ARG A 42 14.71 -0.45 -5.07
C ARG A 42 14.56 1.07 -5.10
N ILE A 43 13.33 1.57 -5.17
CA ILE A 43 13.06 3.01 -5.27
C ILE A 43 13.15 3.71 -3.92
N THR A 44 12.57 3.08 -2.88
CA THR A 44 12.37 3.70 -1.56
C THR A 44 13.39 3.24 -0.52
N THR A 45 14.14 2.17 -0.79
CA THR A 45 15.01 1.44 0.15
C THR A 45 14.28 0.79 1.33
N GLN A 46 12.95 0.74 1.29
CA GLN A 46 12.11 0.18 2.36
C GLN A 46 11.50 -1.17 1.97
N ASN A 47 11.27 -2.04 2.96
CA ASN A 47 10.56 -3.29 2.75
C ASN A 47 9.04 -3.02 2.79
N LEU A 48 8.36 -3.14 1.64
CA LEU A 48 6.95 -2.76 1.53
C LEU A 48 6.04 -3.49 2.53
N PRO A 49 6.04 -4.83 2.65
CA PRO A 49 5.20 -5.52 3.62
C PRO A 49 5.43 -5.03 5.05
N ASN A 50 6.68 -4.99 5.50
CA ASN A 50 7.01 -4.61 6.87
C ASN A 50 6.59 -3.17 7.18
N THR A 51 6.87 -2.24 6.26
CA THR A 51 6.45 -0.84 6.42
C THR A 51 4.92 -0.74 6.44
N CYS A 52 4.23 -1.42 5.52
CA CYS A 52 2.77 -1.39 5.44
C CYS A 52 2.12 -1.91 6.73
N TYR A 53 2.53 -3.09 7.21
CA TYR A 53 1.99 -3.67 8.44
C TYR A 53 2.32 -2.83 9.67
N ALA A 54 3.54 -2.30 9.79
CA ALA A 54 3.90 -1.42 10.89
C ALA A 54 3.03 -0.14 10.93
N GLU A 55 2.75 0.43 9.76
CA GLU A 55 1.88 1.61 9.62
C GLU A 55 0.40 1.28 9.91
N LEU A 56 -0.07 0.10 9.49
CA LEU A 56 -1.39 -0.40 9.84
C LEU A 56 -1.51 -0.59 11.36
N ASP A 57 -0.57 -1.27 11.99
CA ASP A 57 -0.57 -1.50 13.44
C ASP A 57 -0.56 -0.18 14.22
N ARG A 58 0.21 0.81 13.74
CA ARG A 58 0.28 2.15 14.33
C ARG A 58 -1.07 2.87 14.28
N HIS A 59 -1.83 2.70 13.21
CA HIS A 59 -3.08 3.43 12.97
C HIS A 59 -4.35 2.67 13.36
N LEU A 60 -4.30 1.35 13.44
CA LEU A 60 -5.43 0.49 13.72
C LEU A 60 -6.19 0.87 15.01
N PRO A 61 -5.53 1.22 16.14
CA PRO A 61 -6.25 1.62 17.36
C PRO A 61 -7.12 2.86 17.16
N LEU A 62 -6.64 3.85 16.40
CA LEU A 62 -7.39 5.07 16.09
C LEU A 62 -8.56 4.76 15.15
N MET A 63 -8.32 3.95 14.12
CA MET A 63 -9.38 3.52 13.20
C MET A 63 -10.49 2.77 13.94
N MET A 64 -10.14 1.85 14.84
CA MET A 64 -11.09 1.13 15.69
C MET A 64 -11.87 2.05 16.61
N THR A 65 -11.22 3.07 17.19
CA THR A 65 -11.88 4.07 18.03
C THR A 65 -12.91 4.87 17.23
N LEU A 66 -12.53 5.39 16.06
CA LEU A 66 -13.42 6.12 15.17
C LEU A 66 -14.58 5.26 14.68
N PHE A 67 -14.31 3.98 14.38
CA PHE A 67 -15.32 3.02 13.97
C PHE A 67 -16.33 2.76 15.09
N ARG A 68 -15.85 2.50 16.32
CA ARG A 68 -16.70 2.31 17.51
C ARG A 68 -17.51 3.56 17.85
N GLN A 69 -16.95 4.75 17.71
CA GLN A 69 -17.68 6.01 17.91
C GLN A 69 -18.80 6.22 16.88
N LYS A 70 -18.63 5.71 15.65
CA LYS A 70 -19.67 5.72 14.62
C LYS A 70 -20.66 4.55 14.72
N ALA A 71 -20.30 3.46 15.40
CA ALA A 71 -21.13 2.25 15.49
C ALA A 71 -22.52 2.43 16.14
N PRO A 72 -22.79 3.37 17.08
CA PRO A 72 -24.14 3.63 17.58
C PRO A 72 -25.10 4.10 16.48
N ILE A 73 -24.57 4.65 15.38
CA ILE A 73 -25.35 5.15 14.24
C ILE A 73 -25.82 3.98 13.35
N THR A 74 -25.16 2.81 13.45
CA THR A 74 -25.44 1.62 12.64
C THR A 74 -25.46 0.38 13.55
N GLY A 75 -26.47 0.30 14.43
CA GLY A 75 -26.58 -0.59 15.59
C GLY A 75 -26.50 -2.12 15.38
N LYS A 76 -26.01 -2.61 14.23
CA LYS A 76 -25.74 -4.04 13.97
C LYS A 76 -24.24 -4.40 13.99
N THR A 77 -23.34 -3.41 13.98
CA THR A 77 -21.88 -3.65 13.88
C THR A 77 -21.13 -3.49 15.21
N ALA A 78 -21.74 -2.85 16.21
CA ALA A 78 -21.12 -2.66 17.53
C ALA A 78 -21.01 -3.98 18.32
N ASP A 79 -22.06 -4.81 18.30
CA ASP A 79 -22.12 -6.05 19.09
C ASP A 79 -21.14 -7.12 18.60
N ALA A 80 -20.96 -7.25 17.28
CA ALA A 80 -20.03 -8.24 16.70
C ALA A 80 -18.55 -7.95 16.97
N LEU A 81 -18.20 -6.72 17.40
CA LEU A 81 -16.82 -6.30 17.68
C LEU A 81 -16.51 -6.18 19.17
N ALA A 82 -17.51 -6.36 20.04
CA ALA A 82 -17.30 -6.46 21.49
C ALA A 82 -16.86 -7.88 21.92
N GLU A 83 -17.04 -8.86 21.02
CA GLU A 83 -16.70 -10.27 21.23
C GLU A 83 -15.34 -10.68 20.64
N ILE A 84 -14.58 -9.73 20.06
CA ILE A 84 -13.19 -9.91 19.57
C ILE A 84 -12.24 -9.11 20.45
#